data_AF-A0A0F9MZK1-F1
#
_entry.id   AF-A0A0F9MZK1-F1
#
_cell.length_a   1.000
_cell.length_b   1.000
_cell.length_c   1.000
_cell.angle_alpha   90.00
_cell.angle_beta   90.00
_cell.angle_gamma   90.00
#
_symmetry.space_group_name_H-M   'P 1'
#
loop_
_entity.id
_entity.type
_entity.pdbx_description
1 polymer ?
#
loop_
_entity_poly.entity_id
_entity_poly.type
_entity_poly.pdbx_seq_one_letter_code
_entity_poly.pdbx_strand_id
1 'polypeptide(L)'
;MKKFNKKHRISLIIKQKFIFILTKLRKRGLYIFFSKTRIKIVFLWIIFFYLFLFPVTSQAYREFDNTTPKKRVEEGYIQKNLKSSRYWNLEFKIHINNNWSLAASTLDWVQGGDGSWGDPYLIENVTINAGGSGSGILIENSNDYFIIRKSTVYNSGSVGTDAGINLQSVSNGTLISNNISNNNRYGMYLWNSDNNMVS
;
A
#
# COMPACT_ATOMS: atom_id res chain seq x y z
N MET A 1 -3.05 41.21 -36.59
CA MET A 1 -3.73 39.89 -36.66
C MET A 1 -3.60 39.18 -35.31
N LYS A 2 -4.59 39.30 -34.40
CA LYS A 2 -4.51 38.74 -33.03
C LYS A 2 -4.75 37.21 -33.06
N LYS A 3 -3.70 36.41 -32.83
CA LYS A 3 -3.81 34.96 -32.59
C LYS A 3 -4.54 34.72 -31.27
N PHE A 4 -5.86 34.58 -31.33
CA PHE A 4 -6.66 34.14 -30.18
C PHE A 4 -6.30 32.70 -29.82
N ASN A 5 -5.77 32.52 -28.61
CA ASN A 5 -5.31 31.23 -28.07
C ASN A 5 -6.44 30.18 -28.08
N LYS A 6 -6.17 29.00 -28.64
CA LYS A 6 -7.11 27.86 -28.77
C LYS A 6 -7.77 27.49 -27.43
N LYS A 7 -7.05 27.64 -26.31
CA LYS A 7 -7.55 27.41 -24.94
C LYS A 7 -8.66 28.38 -24.53
N HIS A 8 -8.58 29.64 -25.00
CA HIS A 8 -9.58 30.67 -24.69
C HIS A 8 -10.89 30.45 -25.45
N ARG A 9 -10.82 29.99 -26.70
CA ARG A 9 -12.02 29.63 -27.49
C ARG A 9 -12.77 28.45 -26.90
N ILE A 10 -12.06 27.42 -26.44
CA ILE A 10 -12.67 26.24 -25.79
C ILE A 10 -13.37 26.64 -24.47
N SER A 11 -12.73 27.48 -23.64
CA SER A 11 -13.32 27.98 -22.40
C SER A 11 -14.62 28.75 -22.64
N LEU A 12 -14.66 29.58 -23.69
CA LEU A 12 -15.85 30.36 -24.05
C LEU A 12 -17.02 29.46 -24.49
N ILE A 13 -16.73 28.42 -25.29
CA ILE A 13 -17.73 27.44 -25.77
C ILE A 13 -18.31 26.63 -24.62
N ILE A 14 -17.49 26.24 -23.64
CA ILE A 14 -17.94 25.51 -22.44
C ILE A 14 -18.87 26.39 -21.60
N LYS A 15 -18.52 27.66 -21.37
CA LYS A 15 -19.37 28.61 -20.64
C LYS A 15 -20.73 28.81 -21.32
N GLN A 16 -20.75 28.94 -22.64
CA GLN A 16 -22.01 29.10 -23.39
C GLN A 16 -22.89 27.85 -23.33
N LYS A 17 -22.31 26.64 -23.48
CA LYS A 17 -23.07 25.38 -23.36
C LYS A 17 -23.64 25.18 -21.94
N PHE A 18 -22.90 25.57 -20.91
CA PHE A 18 -23.34 25.47 -19.52
C PHE A 18 -24.54 26.41 -19.24
N ILE A 19 -24.47 27.67 -19.71
CA ILE A 19 -25.58 28.63 -19.59
C ILE A 19 -26.82 28.14 -20.36
N PHE A 20 -26.63 27.53 -21.54
CA PHE A 20 -27.72 26.94 -22.33
C PHE A 20 -28.39 25.76 -21.60
N ILE A 21 -27.61 24.90 -20.93
CA ILE A 21 -28.15 23.80 -20.12
C ILE A 21 -28.95 24.34 -18.92
N LEU A 22 -28.42 25.32 -18.19
CA LEU A 22 -29.10 25.94 -17.05
C LEU A 22 -30.44 26.58 -17.45
N THR A 23 -30.46 27.28 -18.58
CA THR A 23 -31.68 27.90 -19.10
C THR A 23 -32.71 26.87 -19.58
N LYS A 24 -32.28 25.71 -20.07
CA LYS A 24 -33.16 24.60 -20.47
C LYS A 24 -33.71 23.84 -19.26
N LEU A 25 -32.91 23.68 -18.19
CA LEU A 25 -33.35 23.13 -16.90
C LEU A 25 -34.40 24.04 -16.24
N ARG A 26 -34.25 25.36 -16.35
CA ARG A 26 -35.24 26.34 -15.86
C ARG A 26 -36.60 26.23 -16.56
N LYS A 27 -36.64 25.82 -17.84
CA LYS A 27 -37.89 25.69 -18.63
C LYS A 27 -38.63 24.37 -18.43
N ARG A 28 -37.98 23.32 -17.92
CA ARG A 28 -38.56 21.98 -17.77
C ARG A 28 -39.10 21.73 -16.35
N GLY A 29 -39.99 22.57 -15.82
CA GLY A 29 -40.87 22.27 -14.67
C GLY A 29 -40.27 21.74 -13.34
N LEU A 30 -38.97 21.45 -13.27
CA LEU A 30 -38.30 20.81 -12.14
C LEU A 30 -38.36 21.72 -10.91
N TYR A 31 -38.28 23.03 -11.14
CA TYR A 31 -38.41 24.03 -10.09
C TYR A 31 -39.78 23.97 -9.39
N ILE A 32 -40.86 23.63 -10.10
CA ILE A 32 -42.21 23.48 -9.52
C ILE A 32 -42.29 22.21 -8.68
N PHE A 33 -41.55 21.17 -9.06
CA PHE A 33 -41.42 19.95 -8.25
C PHE A 33 -40.66 20.23 -6.95
N PHE A 34 -39.60 21.04 -7.00
CA PHE A 34 -38.82 21.46 -5.82
C PHE A 34 -39.44 22.62 -5.03
N SER A 35 -40.55 23.23 -5.46
CA SER A 35 -41.17 24.38 -4.76
C SER A 35 -42.03 23.97 -3.57
N LYS A 36 -42.51 22.74 -3.53
CA LYS A 36 -43.33 22.22 -2.41
C LYS A 36 -42.46 22.06 -1.16
N THR A 37 -42.83 22.74 -0.08
CA THR A 37 -42.08 22.78 1.19
C THR A 37 -41.71 21.40 1.72
N ARG A 38 -42.60 20.41 1.55
CA ARG A 38 -42.36 19.01 1.97
C ARG A 38 -41.24 18.33 1.17
N ILE A 39 -41.10 18.63 -0.12
CA ILE A 39 -40.06 18.04 -0.98
C ILE A 39 -38.68 18.66 -0.67
N LYS A 40 -38.64 19.96 -0.35
CA LYS A 40 -37.40 20.63 0.10
C LYS A 40 -36.84 20.04 1.39
N ILE A 41 -37.73 19.76 2.35
CA ILE A 41 -37.35 19.17 3.64
C ILE A 41 -36.76 17.76 3.42
N VAL A 42 -37.42 16.90 2.61
CA VAL A 42 -36.89 15.57 2.29
C VAL A 42 -35.52 15.64 1.62
N PHE A 43 -35.31 16.60 0.71
CA PHE A 43 -34.03 16.78 0.03
C PHE A 43 -32.93 17.25 0.99
N LEU A 44 -33.24 18.13 1.94
CA LEU A 44 -32.30 18.56 3.00
C LEU A 44 -31.91 17.39 3.92
N TRP A 45 -32.85 16.49 4.26
CA TRP A 45 -32.55 15.29 5.06
C TRP A 45 -31.65 14.29 4.33
N ILE A 46 -31.80 14.12 3.01
CA ILE A 46 -30.92 13.27 2.21
C ILE A 46 -29.49 13.83 2.16
N ILE A 47 -29.34 15.14 1.98
CA ILE A 47 -28.03 15.81 2.01
C ILE A 47 -27.39 15.68 3.40
N PHE A 48 -28.17 15.89 4.47
CA PHE A 48 -27.70 15.74 5.84
C PHE A 48 -27.28 14.30 6.16
N PHE A 49 -28.04 13.31 5.67
CA PHE A 49 -27.71 11.88 5.81
C PHE A 49 -26.43 11.50 5.06
N TYR A 50 -26.21 12.05 3.86
CA TYR A 50 -24.96 11.89 3.11
C TYR A 50 -23.76 12.57 3.78
N LEU A 51 -23.96 13.72 4.42
CA LEU A 51 -22.91 14.42 5.18
C LEU A 51 -22.55 13.69 6.48
N PHE A 52 -23.50 12.95 7.07
CA PHE A 52 -23.30 12.25 8.34
C PHE A 52 -22.78 10.80 8.18
N LEU A 53 -22.95 10.19 7.00
CA LEU A 53 -22.38 8.88 6.68
C LEU A 53 -20.90 8.93 6.26
N PHE A 54 -20.30 10.12 6.09
CA PHE A 54 -18.95 10.27 5.55
C PHE A 54 -17.83 10.73 6.51
N PRO A 55 -17.95 10.67 7.86
CA PRO A 55 -16.77 10.73 8.70
C PRO A 55 -16.74 9.62 9.75
N VAL A 56 -16.78 8.35 9.31
CA VAL A 56 -16.28 7.21 10.11
C VAL A 56 -15.42 6.32 9.23
N THR A 57 -14.38 6.92 8.63
CA THR A 57 -13.17 6.19 8.23
C THR A 57 -11.96 7.15 8.26
N SER A 58 -11.76 7.84 9.38
CA SER A 58 -10.51 8.58 9.64
C SER A 58 -9.75 8.03 10.85
N GLN A 59 -9.83 6.70 11.05
CA GLN A 59 -8.78 5.98 11.76
C GLN A 59 -7.91 5.25 10.74
N ALA A 60 -6.77 5.87 10.45
CA ALA A 60 -5.54 5.27 9.95
C ALA A 60 -5.59 4.48 8.63
N TYR A 61 -5.96 5.14 7.52
CA TYR A 61 -5.25 4.87 6.28
C TYR A 61 -3.95 5.68 6.34
N ARG A 62 -2.84 5.04 6.71
CA ARG A 62 -1.53 5.65 6.42
C ARG A 62 -1.38 5.62 4.91
N GLU A 63 -1.54 6.79 4.30
CA GLU A 63 -1.23 7.03 2.90
C GLU A 63 0.24 6.64 2.68
N PHE A 64 0.45 5.60 1.89
CA PHE A 64 1.78 5.22 1.42
C PHE A 64 2.28 6.36 0.54
N ASP A 65 3.29 7.08 1.04
CA ASP A 65 3.85 8.25 0.37
C ASP A 65 4.57 7.83 -0.91
N ASN A 66 3.90 8.04 -2.05
CA ASN A 66 4.41 7.72 -3.39
C ASN A 66 5.25 8.86 -3.99
N THR A 67 5.63 9.88 -3.22
CA THR A 67 6.29 11.08 -3.79
C THR A 67 7.80 10.95 -4.03
N THR A 68 8.38 9.77 -3.81
CA THR A 68 9.73 9.48 -4.32
C THR A 68 9.65 9.16 -5.82
N PRO A 69 10.42 9.81 -6.70
CA PRO A 69 10.26 9.62 -8.13
C PRO A 69 10.52 8.16 -8.51
N LYS A 70 9.48 7.45 -8.95
CA LYS A 70 9.57 6.16 -9.63
C LYS A 70 10.51 6.29 -10.84
N LYS A 71 11.75 5.84 -10.71
CA LYS A 71 12.58 5.51 -11.88
C LYS A 71 11.97 4.28 -12.51
N ARG A 72 11.10 4.49 -13.50
CA ARG A 72 10.70 3.46 -14.47
C ARG A 72 11.96 3.04 -15.23
N VAL A 73 12.51 1.87 -14.91
CA VAL A 73 13.48 1.18 -15.76
C VAL A 73 12.66 0.36 -16.75
N GLU A 74 12.87 0.64 -18.03
CA GLU A 74 12.18 0.00 -19.15
C GLU A 74 12.58 -1.47 -19.32
N GLU A 75 11.68 -2.18 -20.00
CA GLU A 75 11.60 -3.62 -20.23
C GLU A 75 12.91 -4.27 -20.70
N GLY A 76 13.20 -5.41 -20.09
CA GLY A 76 14.25 -6.34 -20.51
C GLY A 76 14.50 -7.32 -19.38
N TYR A 77 14.01 -8.55 -19.51
CA TYR A 77 14.35 -9.66 -18.62
C TYR A 77 15.85 -9.95 -18.73
N ILE A 78 16.66 -9.14 -18.05
CA ILE A 78 18.05 -9.46 -17.78
C ILE A 78 18.02 -10.23 -16.48
N GLN A 79 18.37 -11.51 -16.55
CA GLN A 79 18.83 -12.32 -15.43
C GLN A 79 20.01 -11.60 -14.78
N LYS A 80 19.70 -10.62 -13.92
CA LYS A 80 20.67 -9.73 -13.30
C LYS A 80 21.26 -10.52 -12.16
N ASN A 81 22.53 -10.90 -12.29
CA ASN A 81 23.33 -11.42 -11.19
C ASN A 81 23.24 -10.47 -9.99
N LEU A 82 22.31 -10.73 -9.05
CA LEU A 82 22.09 -9.88 -7.88
C LEU A 82 23.21 -10.14 -6.87
N LYS A 83 24.10 -9.15 -6.75
CA LYS A 83 25.21 -9.15 -5.79
C LYS A 83 24.93 -8.15 -4.66
N SER A 84 24.78 -8.72 -3.46
CA SER A 84 24.78 -8.10 -2.12
C SER A 84 23.46 -7.52 -1.57
N SER A 85 23.30 -7.68 -0.25
CA SER A 85 22.11 -7.38 0.57
C SER A 85 21.69 -5.90 0.65
N ARG A 86 22.45 -5.00 0.04
CA ARG A 86 22.22 -3.55 0.02
C ARG A 86 21.45 -3.08 -1.21
N TYR A 87 20.96 -4.00 -2.04
CA TYR A 87 20.26 -3.62 -3.26
C TYR A 87 18.97 -2.86 -2.95
N TRP A 88 18.20 -3.36 -1.98
CA TRP A 88 17.04 -2.67 -1.43
C TRP A 88 17.40 -2.15 -0.03
N ASN A 89 17.46 -0.83 0.16
CA ASN A 89 17.60 -0.24 1.50
C ASN A 89 16.25 0.38 1.91
N LEU A 90 15.58 -0.25 2.87
CA LEU A 90 14.25 0.12 3.33
C LEU A 90 14.35 0.82 4.68
N GLU A 91 13.85 2.05 4.74
CA GLU A 91 13.70 2.83 5.98
C GLU A 91 12.33 2.61 6.64
N PHE A 92 11.66 1.52 6.25
CA PHE A 92 10.36 1.13 6.77
C PHE A 92 10.31 -0.38 7.01
N LYS A 93 9.34 -0.78 7.85
CA LYS A 93 9.11 -2.16 8.26
C LYS A 93 8.30 -2.93 7.23
N ILE A 94 8.53 -4.23 7.17
CA ILE A 94 7.75 -5.17 6.36
C ILE A 94 6.67 -5.79 7.25
N HIS A 95 5.44 -5.80 6.76
CA HIS A 95 4.33 -6.52 7.38
C HIS A 95 3.57 -7.33 6.35
N ILE A 96 3.53 -8.64 6.55
CA ILE A 96 2.75 -9.59 5.77
C ILE A 96 1.77 -10.28 6.71
N ASN A 97 0.47 -10.20 6.42
CA ASN A 97 -0.55 -10.91 7.15
C ASN A 97 -1.37 -11.73 6.15
N ASN A 98 -0.83 -12.89 5.78
CA ASN A 98 -1.35 -13.77 4.74
C ASN A 98 -1.77 -13.09 3.41
N ASN A 99 -1.19 -11.93 3.09
CA ASN A 99 -1.54 -11.08 1.95
C ASN A 99 -0.41 -11.05 0.91
N TRP A 100 0.35 -12.15 0.80
CA TRP A 100 1.55 -12.24 0.00
C TRP A 100 1.35 -11.89 -1.48
N SER A 101 0.26 -12.33 -2.10
CA SER A 101 0.00 -12.03 -3.52
C SER A 101 -0.17 -10.53 -3.78
N LEU A 102 -0.76 -9.80 -2.82
CA LEU A 102 -0.84 -8.34 -2.89
C LEU A 102 0.55 -7.72 -2.71
N ALA A 103 1.32 -8.18 -1.73
CA ALA A 103 2.68 -7.73 -1.51
C ALA A 103 3.56 -7.94 -2.76
N ALA A 104 3.56 -9.14 -3.33
CA ALA A 104 4.32 -9.50 -4.53
C ALA A 104 3.93 -8.72 -5.80
N SER A 105 2.68 -8.26 -5.90
CA SER A 105 2.21 -7.46 -7.04
C SER A 105 2.40 -5.96 -6.86
N THR A 106 2.75 -5.50 -5.65
CA THR A 106 2.84 -4.07 -5.32
C THR A 106 4.22 -3.62 -4.84
N LEU A 107 5.04 -4.54 -4.34
CA LEU A 107 6.32 -4.25 -3.71
C LEU A 107 7.47 -4.90 -4.49
N ASP A 108 8.34 -4.08 -5.06
CA ASP A 108 9.42 -4.54 -5.95
C ASP A 108 10.43 -5.51 -5.27
N TRP A 109 10.50 -5.52 -3.94
CA TRP A 109 11.39 -6.37 -3.14
C TRP A 109 10.71 -7.65 -2.62
N VAL A 110 9.42 -7.84 -2.89
CA VAL A 110 8.72 -9.12 -2.71
C VAL A 110 8.49 -9.71 -4.08
N GLN A 111 9.09 -10.86 -4.34
CA GLN A 111 8.86 -11.59 -5.59
C GLN A 111 7.80 -12.65 -5.37
N GLY A 112 6.82 -12.72 -6.28
CA GLY A 112 5.99 -13.91 -6.44
C GLY A 112 6.82 -14.90 -7.24
N GLY A 113 7.35 -15.92 -6.57
CA GLY A 113 8.33 -16.84 -7.16
C GLY A 113 9.38 -17.34 -6.16
N ASP A 114 9.90 -18.53 -6.47
CA ASP A 114 11.05 -19.33 -6.00
C ASP A 114 11.56 -19.26 -4.54
N GLY A 115 10.73 -18.81 -3.62
CA GLY A 115 10.64 -19.27 -2.23
C GLY A 115 9.88 -20.60 -2.06
N SER A 116 10.16 -21.58 -2.93
CA SER A 116 9.32 -22.74 -3.28
C SER A 116 8.79 -23.60 -2.10
N TRP A 117 7.59 -24.22 -2.19
CA TRP A 117 7.52 -25.62 -2.67
C TRP A 117 6.96 -25.83 -4.09
N GLY A 118 6.28 -24.86 -4.67
CA GLY A 118 5.90 -24.90 -6.10
C GLY A 118 6.35 -23.66 -6.85
N ASP A 119 6.17 -22.50 -6.22
CA ASP A 119 6.85 -21.24 -6.53
C ASP A 119 6.56 -20.07 -5.54
N PRO A 120 6.29 -20.25 -4.23
CA PRO A 120 5.88 -19.10 -3.40
C PRO A 120 7.05 -18.25 -2.90
N TYR A 121 6.81 -17.26 -2.06
CA TYR A 121 7.40 -15.92 -2.16
C TYR A 121 8.87 -15.77 -1.75
N LEU A 122 9.57 -14.85 -2.40
CA LEU A 122 10.97 -14.54 -2.12
C LEU A 122 11.15 -13.09 -1.69
N ILE A 123 11.78 -12.91 -0.52
CA ILE A 123 12.37 -11.64 -0.09
C ILE A 123 13.88 -11.84 -0.06
N GLU A 124 14.60 -11.15 -0.94
CA GLU A 124 16.04 -11.30 -1.03
C GLU A 124 16.82 -9.99 -1.16
N ASN A 125 18.03 -10.01 -0.60
CA ASN A 125 18.97 -8.91 -0.71
C ASN A 125 18.40 -7.56 -0.22
N VAL A 126 17.62 -7.60 0.86
CA VAL A 126 16.98 -6.42 1.47
C VAL A 126 17.70 -6.03 2.75
N THR A 127 18.03 -4.75 2.90
CA THR A 127 18.49 -4.12 4.14
C THR A 127 17.35 -3.32 4.74
N ILE A 128 17.02 -3.55 6.01
CA ILE A 128 15.86 -2.98 6.70
C ILE A 128 16.32 -2.31 7.99
N ASN A 129 16.04 -1.02 8.12
CA ASN A 129 16.14 -0.28 9.37
C ASN A 129 14.73 -0.14 9.98
N ALA A 130 14.46 -0.84 11.08
CA ALA A 130 13.14 -0.85 11.71
C ALA A 130 12.84 0.40 12.56
N GLY A 131 13.79 1.35 12.67
CA GLY A 131 13.55 2.68 13.22
C GLY A 131 13.36 2.74 14.74
N GLY A 132 13.78 1.70 15.47
CA GLY A 132 13.73 1.62 16.93
C GLY A 132 12.37 1.27 17.53
N SER A 133 11.39 0.84 16.70
CA SER A 133 10.06 0.47 17.18
C SER A 133 9.44 -0.62 16.30
N GLY A 134 8.65 -1.53 16.87
CA GLY A 134 8.02 -2.59 16.10
C GLY A 134 9.02 -3.65 15.60
N SER A 135 8.52 -4.61 14.84
CA SER A 135 9.36 -5.62 14.19
C SER A 135 9.85 -5.17 12.82
N GLY A 136 11.07 -5.54 12.43
CA GLY A 136 11.62 -5.19 11.12
C GLY A 136 10.91 -5.91 9.97
N ILE A 137 10.74 -7.22 10.12
CA ILE A 137 9.85 -8.05 9.31
C ILE A 137 8.85 -8.72 10.24
N LEU A 138 7.57 -8.48 10.03
CA LEU A 138 6.48 -9.18 10.70
C LEU A 138 5.72 -10.01 9.66
N ILE A 139 5.64 -11.33 9.87
CA ILE A 139 4.80 -12.23 9.07
C ILE A 139 3.81 -12.90 10.01
N GLU A 140 2.54 -12.87 9.64
CA GLU A 140 1.45 -13.39 10.46
C GLU A 140 0.50 -14.26 9.64
N ASN A 141 -0.05 -15.29 10.31
CA ASN A 141 -1.17 -16.10 9.84
C ASN A 141 -0.96 -16.75 8.46
N SER A 142 0.26 -17.14 8.13
CA SER A 142 0.59 -17.65 6.80
C SER A 142 1.17 -19.05 6.85
N ASN A 143 0.66 -19.91 5.97
CA ASN A 143 1.19 -21.25 5.74
C ASN A 143 1.80 -21.39 4.34
N ASP A 144 1.92 -20.28 3.59
CA ASP A 144 2.60 -20.27 2.29
C ASP A 144 4.10 -20.50 2.48
N TYR A 145 4.74 -21.22 1.56
CA TYR A 145 6.20 -21.29 1.62
C TYR A 145 6.78 -19.92 1.27
N PHE A 146 7.86 -19.55 1.94
CA PHE A 146 8.59 -18.34 1.59
C PHE A 146 10.06 -18.51 1.93
N ILE A 147 10.90 -17.77 1.20
CA ILE A 147 12.31 -17.63 1.52
C ILE A 147 12.63 -16.18 1.83
N ILE A 148 13.25 -15.94 2.99
CA ILE A 148 13.95 -14.70 3.28
C ILE A 148 15.44 -15.02 3.21
N ARG A 149 16.18 -14.45 2.26
CA ARG A 149 17.61 -14.75 2.11
C ARG A 149 18.49 -13.53 1.87
N LYS A 150 19.72 -13.61 2.39
CA LYS A 150 20.75 -12.58 2.17
C LYS A 150 20.26 -11.18 2.55
N SER A 151 19.42 -11.07 3.57
CA SER A 151 18.86 -9.80 4.02
C SER A 151 19.48 -9.35 5.34
N THR A 152 19.52 -8.05 5.58
CA THR A 152 20.00 -7.44 6.83
C THR A 152 18.83 -6.75 7.52
N VAL A 153 18.57 -7.05 8.79
CA VAL A 153 17.47 -6.43 9.56
C VAL A 153 17.98 -5.97 10.91
N TYR A 154 17.86 -4.66 11.19
CA TYR A 154 18.40 -4.05 12.40
C TYR A 154 17.50 -2.94 12.95
N ASN A 155 17.79 -2.52 14.18
CA ASN A 155 17.12 -1.42 14.88
C ASN A 155 15.61 -1.66 15.08
N SER A 156 15.19 -2.89 15.42
CA SER A 156 13.80 -3.16 15.85
C SER A 156 13.46 -2.50 17.19
N GLY A 157 12.19 -2.50 17.56
CA GLY A 157 11.75 -2.04 18.88
C GLY A 157 12.07 -2.99 20.02
N SER A 158 11.64 -2.60 21.23
CA SER A 158 11.84 -3.34 22.48
C SER A 158 10.55 -3.70 23.20
N VAL A 159 9.38 -3.42 22.62
CA VAL A 159 8.08 -3.60 23.27
C VAL A 159 7.45 -4.93 22.85
N GLY A 160 6.82 -5.64 23.79
CA GLY A 160 6.05 -6.86 23.49
C GLY A 160 6.86 -7.95 22.76
N THR A 161 6.49 -8.22 21.51
CA THR A 161 7.13 -9.22 20.64
C THR A 161 8.04 -8.60 19.57
N ASP A 162 8.37 -7.31 19.68
CA ASP A 162 9.25 -6.62 18.73
C ASP A 162 10.56 -7.38 18.51
N ALA A 163 10.86 -7.66 17.23
CA ALA A 163 12.04 -8.41 16.83
C ALA A 163 12.58 -7.92 15.48
N GLY A 164 13.81 -8.29 15.14
CA GLY A 164 14.29 -8.14 13.76
C GLY A 164 13.36 -8.85 12.79
N ILE A 165 13.12 -10.15 12.99
CA ILE A 165 12.10 -10.93 12.27
C ILE A 165 11.13 -11.58 13.27
N ASN A 166 9.83 -11.36 13.08
CA ASN A 166 8.77 -11.84 13.95
C ASN A 166 7.78 -12.67 13.12
N LEU A 167 7.63 -13.95 13.48
CA LEU A 167 6.70 -14.88 12.83
C LEU A 167 5.62 -15.29 13.83
N GLN A 168 4.35 -15.04 13.52
CA GLN A 168 3.22 -15.38 14.41
C GLN A 168 2.16 -16.19 13.68
N SER A 169 1.90 -17.42 14.14
CA SER A 169 1.03 -18.36 13.42
C SER A 169 1.50 -18.58 11.98
N VAL A 170 2.80 -18.86 11.81
CA VAL A 170 3.45 -19.02 10.51
C VAL A 170 4.04 -20.41 10.35
N SER A 171 3.89 -20.98 9.15
CA SER A 171 4.59 -22.20 8.76
C SER A 171 5.26 -22.11 7.39
N ASN A 172 6.17 -23.06 7.10
CA ASN A 172 6.83 -23.23 5.81
C ASN A 172 7.80 -22.09 5.40
N GLY A 173 8.25 -21.30 6.37
CA GLY A 173 9.26 -20.26 6.17
C GLY A 173 10.68 -20.79 6.17
N THR A 174 11.52 -20.28 5.26
CA THR A 174 12.94 -20.59 5.21
C THR A 174 13.78 -19.30 5.27
N LEU A 175 14.63 -19.19 6.28
CA LEU A 175 15.47 -18.03 6.52
C LEU A 175 16.93 -18.43 6.34
N ILE A 176 17.59 -17.92 5.29
CA ILE A 176 18.95 -18.36 4.92
C ILE A 176 19.91 -17.18 4.78
N SER A 177 21.06 -17.24 5.47
CA SER A 177 22.14 -16.26 5.31
C SER A 177 21.71 -14.81 5.57
N ASN A 178 20.83 -14.60 6.56
CA ASN A 178 20.38 -13.28 6.97
C ASN A 178 21.24 -12.73 8.12
N ASN A 179 21.46 -11.42 8.13
CA ASN A 179 22.06 -10.73 9.27
C ASN A 179 20.98 -10.01 10.07
N ILE A 180 20.64 -10.53 11.25
CA ILE A 180 19.55 -10.04 12.10
C ILE A 180 20.11 -9.49 13.43
N SER A 181 21.22 -8.75 13.33
CA SER A 181 21.93 -8.17 14.48
C SER A 181 21.46 -6.75 14.80
N ASN A 182 21.84 -6.24 15.98
CA ASN A 182 21.57 -4.86 16.43
C ASN A 182 20.09 -4.50 16.52
N ASN A 183 19.28 -5.41 17.06
CA ASN A 183 17.87 -5.24 17.35
C ASN A 183 17.69 -5.02 18.87
N ASN A 184 16.75 -4.16 19.27
CA ASN A 184 16.69 -3.69 20.67
C ASN A 184 16.19 -4.74 21.67
N ARG A 185 15.63 -5.85 21.21
CA ARG A 185 15.16 -6.95 22.09
C ARG A 185 15.43 -8.33 21.53
N TYR A 186 14.66 -8.76 20.53
CA TYR A 186 14.82 -10.07 19.91
C TYR A 186 15.44 -9.92 18.52
N GLY A 187 16.38 -10.80 18.17
CA GLY A 187 16.79 -10.95 16.77
C GLY A 187 15.66 -11.58 15.98
N MET A 188 15.23 -12.77 16.40
CA MET A 188 14.07 -13.45 15.84
C MET A 188 13.11 -13.88 16.95
N TYR A 189 11.80 -13.79 16.67
CA TYR A 189 10.75 -14.25 17.55
C TYR A 189 9.73 -15.07 16.76
N LEU A 190 9.41 -16.26 17.25
CA LEU A 190 8.42 -17.16 16.66
C LEU A 190 7.36 -17.49 17.71
N TRP A 191 6.09 -17.27 17.38
CA TRP A 191 4.95 -17.59 18.24
C TRP A 191 3.95 -18.44 17.49
N ASN A 192 3.52 -19.55 18.11
CA ASN A 192 2.54 -20.47 17.53
C ASN A 192 2.89 -20.87 16.07
N SER A 193 4.18 -21.04 15.77
CA SER A 193 4.71 -21.22 14.41
C SER A 193 5.47 -22.52 14.32
N ASP A 194 5.31 -23.26 13.22
CA ASP A 194 5.81 -24.61 13.02
C ASP A 194 6.43 -24.80 11.62
N ASN A 195 7.24 -25.84 11.41
CA ASN A 195 7.89 -26.13 10.13
C ASN A 195 8.63 -24.94 9.48
N ASN A 196 9.34 -24.14 10.27
CA ASN A 196 10.20 -23.05 9.80
C ASN A 196 11.67 -23.47 9.92
N MET A 197 12.47 -23.20 8.88
CA MET A 197 13.90 -23.50 8.85
C MET A 197 14.73 -22.22 8.94
N VAL A 198 15.78 -22.25 9.77
CA VAL A 198 16.76 -21.19 9.91
C VAL A 198 18.15 -21.77 9.64
N SER A 199 18.90 -21.18 8.70
CA SER A 199 20.22 -21.66 8.25
C SER A 199 21.20 -20.53 7.89
#